data_AF-A0A655EC95-F1
#
_entry.id   AF-A0A655EC95-F1
#
_cell.length_a   1.000
_cell.length_b   1.000
_cell.length_c   1.000
_cell.angle_alpha   90.00
_cell.angle_beta   90.00
_cell.angle_gamma   90.00
#
_symmetry.space_group_name_H-M   'P 1'
#
loop_
_entity.id
_entity.type
_entity.pdbx_description
1 polymer ?
#
loop_
_entity_poly.entity_id
_entity_poly.type
_entity_poly.pdbx_seq_one_letter_code
_entity_poly.pdbx_strand_id
1 'polypeptide(L)'
;MQADGLIAENAAPAGTPVRRARRVYQLTDKGRRRFGELVADTGPHNYTDDGFGVHLAFFNRTPAEARMRILEGRRRQVEERREGLREAVARASSSFDRYTRQLHQLGLESSEREVKWLNELIAAERAAPNPAEQT
;
A
#
# COMPACT_ATOMS: atom_id res chain seq x y z
N MET A 1 -13.30 -10.59 -14.05
CA MET A 1 -14.02 -10.26 -12.79
C MET A 1 -15.50 -10.64 -12.81
N GLN A 2 -16.33 -10.09 -13.72
CA GLN A 2 -17.77 -10.44 -13.76
C GLN A 2 -18.01 -11.87 -14.28
N ALA A 3 -17.32 -12.27 -15.35
CA ALA A 3 -17.34 -13.65 -15.86
C ALA A 3 -16.87 -14.68 -14.80
N ASP A 4 -15.94 -14.27 -13.94
CA ASP A 4 -15.42 -15.11 -12.84
C ASP A 4 -16.34 -15.12 -11.61
N GLY A 5 -17.45 -14.36 -11.65
CA GLY A 5 -18.41 -14.24 -10.55
C GLY A 5 -17.88 -13.48 -9.33
N LEU A 6 -16.83 -12.67 -9.47
CA LEU A 6 -16.27 -11.86 -8.36
C LEU A 6 -17.07 -10.57 -8.14
N ILE A 7 -17.67 -10.04 -9.19
CA ILE A 7 -18.53 -8.84 -9.14
C ILE A 7 -19.84 -9.11 -9.88
N ALA A 8 -20.90 -8.46 -9.44
CA ALA A 8 -22.21 -8.47 -10.08
C ALA A 8 -22.66 -7.04 -10.39
N GLU A 9 -23.37 -6.85 -11.50
CA GLU A 9 -24.03 -5.59 -11.81
C GLU A 9 -25.24 -5.42 -10.88
N ASN A 10 -25.28 -4.31 -10.15
CA ASN A 10 -26.40 -3.94 -9.31
C ASN A 10 -27.45 -3.27 -10.20
N ALA A 11 -28.51 -4.01 -10.54
CA ALA A 11 -29.63 -3.47 -11.30
C ALA A 11 -30.35 -2.41 -10.45
N ALA A 12 -30.57 -1.22 -11.02
CA ALA A 12 -31.36 -0.19 -10.35
C ALA A 12 -32.76 -0.74 -9.98
N PRO A 13 -33.33 -0.34 -8.83
CA PRO A 13 -34.64 -0.81 -8.40
C PRO A 13 -35.70 -0.55 -9.50
N ALA A 14 -36.56 -1.56 -9.71
CA ALA A 14 -37.59 -1.53 -10.74
C ALA A 14 -38.48 -0.28 -10.58
N GLY A 15 -38.58 0.53 -11.64
CA GLY A 15 -39.45 1.72 -11.68
C GLY A 15 -38.75 3.07 -11.90
N THR A 16 -37.42 3.12 -11.94
CA THR A 16 -36.70 4.39 -12.19
C THR A 16 -36.42 4.56 -13.70
N PRO A 17 -36.99 5.55 -14.40
CA PRO A 17 -36.71 5.77 -15.82
C PRO A 17 -35.30 6.36 -15.99
N VAL A 18 -34.30 5.52 -16.27
CA VAL A 18 -32.91 5.99 -16.40
C VAL A 18 -32.54 6.23 -17.86
N ARG A 19 -32.57 7.50 -18.27
CA ARG A 19 -32.03 7.97 -19.55
C ARG A 19 -30.49 7.88 -19.47
N ARG A 20 -29.93 6.76 -19.96
CA ARG A 20 -28.56 6.21 -19.73
C ARG A 20 -28.32 5.70 -18.31
N ALA A 21 -28.65 4.43 -18.07
CA ALA A 21 -28.36 3.74 -16.81
C ALA A 21 -26.85 3.67 -16.53
N ARG A 22 -26.41 4.28 -15.42
CA ARG A 22 -25.08 4.05 -14.84
C ARG A 22 -24.98 2.60 -14.41
N ARG A 23 -24.02 1.84 -14.94
CA ARG A 23 -23.70 0.50 -14.44
C ARG A 23 -22.98 0.63 -13.11
N VAL A 24 -23.54 0.02 -12.06
CA VAL A 24 -22.93 -0.04 -10.73
C VAL A 24 -22.55 -1.49 -10.48
N TYR A 25 -21.31 -1.74 -10.09
CA TYR A 25 -20.83 -3.08 -9.76
C TYR A 25 -20.63 -3.22 -8.26
N GLN A 26 -20.96 -4.40 -7.73
CA GLN A 26 -20.74 -4.76 -6.34
C GLN A 26 -20.00 -6.10 -6.23
N LEU A 27 -19.19 -6.26 -5.18
CA LEU A 27 -18.54 -7.54 -4.88
C LEU A 27 -19.59 -8.59 -4.52
N THR A 28 -19.43 -9.79 -5.06
CA THR A 28 -20.18 -10.99 -4.63
C THR A 28 -19.55 -11.58 -3.36
N ASP A 29 -20.15 -12.61 -2.75
CA ASP A 29 -19.50 -13.37 -1.66
C ASP A 29 -18.20 -14.03 -2.10
N LYS A 30 -18.15 -14.52 -3.35
CA LYS A 30 -16.92 -15.06 -3.94
C LYS A 30 -15.88 -13.95 -4.08
N GLY A 31 -16.30 -12.77 -4.54
CA GLY A 31 -15.45 -11.57 -4.63
C GLY A 31 -14.90 -11.13 -3.29
N ARG A 32 -15.73 -11.10 -2.24
CA ARG A 32 -15.32 -10.75 -0.87
C ARG A 32 -14.28 -11.72 -0.32
N ARG A 33 -14.47 -13.04 -0.51
CA ARG A 33 -13.48 -14.05 -0.10
C ARG A 33 -12.16 -13.87 -0.82
N ARG A 34 -12.18 -13.73 -2.15
CA ARG A 34 -10.97 -13.49 -2.94
C ARG A 34 -10.27 -12.19 -2.57
N PHE A 35 -11.03 -11.13 -2.27
CA PHE A 35 -10.48 -9.87 -1.78
C PHE A 35 -9.77 -10.06 -0.44
N GLY A 36 -10.37 -10.82 0.49
CA GLY A 36 -9.73 -11.18 1.77
C GLY A 36 -8.37 -11.86 1.59
N GLU A 37 -8.28 -12.83 0.67
CA GLU A 37 -7.02 -13.48 0.32
C GLU A 37 -5.98 -12.49 -0.23
N LEU A 38 -6.40 -11.57 -1.12
CA LEU A 38 -5.50 -10.59 -1.71
C LEU A 38 -4.96 -9.59 -0.67
N VAL A 39 -5.80 -9.08 0.22
CA VAL A 39 -5.34 -8.10 1.22
C VAL A 39 -4.51 -8.73 2.35
N ALA A 40 -4.61 -10.05 2.54
CA ALA A 40 -3.79 -10.82 3.47
C ALA A 40 -2.47 -11.30 2.84
N ASP A 41 -2.31 -11.20 1.52
CA ASP A 41 -1.07 -11.56 0.85
C ASP A 41 0.07 -10.63 1.26
N THR A 42 1.21 -11.22 1.58
CA THR A 42 2.43 -10.51 1.99
C THR A 42 3.58 -10.82 1.02
N GLY A 43 3.27 -10.85 -0.27
CA GLY A 43 4.26 -11.02 -1.32
C GLY A 43 5.19 -9.80 -1.45
N PRO A 44 6.41 -9.94 -2.01
CA PRO A 44 7.37 -8.84 -2.16
C PRO A 44 6.84 -7.64 -2.96
N HIS A 45 5.89 -7.86 -3.87
CA HIS A 45 5.26 -6.81 -4.67
C HIS A 45 4.44 -5.83 -3.82
N ASN A 46 3.98 -6.25 -2.64
CA ASN A 46 3.16 -5.44 -1.72
C ASN A 46 3.99 -4.43 -0.92
N TYR A 47 5.32 -4.49 -1.04
CA TYR A 47 6.25 -3.57 -0.37
C TYR A 47 6.76 -2.48 -1.33
N THR A 48 6.50 -2.63 -2.63
CA THR A 48 6.95 -1.71 -3.68
C THR A 48 6.23 -0.36 -3.59
N ASP A 49 6.79 0.67 -4.25
CA ASP A 49 6.20 2.02 -4.26
C ASP A 49 4.74 2.00 -4.76
N ASP A 50 4.45 1.18 -5.76
CA ASP A 50 3.10 1.06 -6.34
C ASP A 50 2.18 0.14 -5.51
N GLY A 51 2.72 -0.96 -4.98
CA GLY A 51 1.92 -1.98 -4.26
C GLY A 51 1.56 -1.57 -2.84
N PHE A 52 2.48 -0.92 -2.12
CA PHE A 52 2.29 -0.60 -0.71
C PHE A 52 1.11 0.34 -0.46
N GLY A 53 0.95 1.38 -1.27
CA GLY A 53 -0.14 2.34 -1.13
C GLY A 53 -1.53 1.71 -1.24
N VAL A 54 -1.67 0.69 -2.10
CA VAL A 54 -2.92 -0.07 -2.25
C VAL A 54 -3.23 -0.86 -0.98
N HIS A 55 -2.25 -1.59 -0.43
CA HIS A 55 -2.46 -2.34 0.80
C HIS A 55 -2.76 -1.43 2.00
N LEU A 56 -2.02 -0.33 2.13
CA LEU A 56 -2.23 0.66 3.19
C LEU A 56 -3.68 1.16 3.22
N ALA A 57 -4.29 1.42 2.05
CA ALA A 57 -5.68 1.86 1.95
C ALA A 57 -6.70 0.82 2.46
N PHE A 58 -6.31 -0.45 2.58
CA PHE A 58 -7.17 -1.56 3.02
C PHE A 58 -6.73 -2.20 4.33
N PHE A 59 -5.79 -1.60 5.07
CA PHE A 59 -5.33 -2.13 6.36
C PHE A 59 -6.46 -2.35 7.39
N ASN A 60 -7.54 -1.57 7.31
CA ASN A 60 -8.74 -1.80 8.13
C ASN A 60 -9.43 -3.16 7.88
N ARG A 61 -9.12 -3.85 6.78
CA ARG A 61 -9.63 -5.17 6.38
C ARG A 61 -8.53 -6.23 6.28
N THR A 62 -7.28 -5.88 6.57
CA THR A 62 -6.13 -6.80 6.57
C THR A 62 -5.84 -7.27 8.00
N PRO A 63 -5.55 -8.57 8.25
CA PRO A 63 -5.15 -9.04 9.57
C PRO A 63 -3.88 -8.34 10.11
N ALA A 64 -3.79 -8.16 11.44
CA ALA A 64 -2.67 -7.44 12.08
C ALA A 64 -1.29 -8.00 11.71
N GLU A 65 -1.13 -9.32 11.69
CA GLU A 65 0.14 -9.95 11.28
C GLU A 65 0.53 -9.62 9.84
N ALA A 66 -0.44 -9.57 8.93
CA ALA A 66 -0.18 -9.24 7.53
C ALA A 66 0.18 -7.76 7.38
N ARG A 67 -0.52 -6.86 8.09
CA ARG A 67 -0.17 -5.42 8.14
C ARG A 67 1.27 -5.24 8.62
N MET A 68 1.64 -5.92 9.71
CA MET A 68 2.98 -5.86 10.28
C MET A 68 4.05 -6.36 9.30
N ARG A 69 3.85 -7.50 8.63
CA ARG A 69 4.79 -7.98 7.60
C ARG A 69 4.94 -6.97 6.46
N ILE A 70 3.84 -6.38 5.99
CA ILE A 70 3.86 -5.38 4.92
C ILE A 70 4.63 -4.12 5.33
N LEU A 71 4.37 -3.61 6.53
CA LEU A 71 5.07 -2.44 7.07
C LEU A 71 6.57 -2.70 7.24
N GLU A 72 6.96 -3.84 7.81
CA GLU A 72 8.36 -4.19 8.01
C GLU A 72 9.10 -4.43 6.68
N GLY A 73 8.44 -5.09 5.73
CA GLY A 73 8.94 -5.29 4.37
C GLY A 73 9.16 -3.97 3.64
N ARG A 74 8.18 -3.06 3.70
CA ARG A 74 8.30 -1.71 3.14
C ARG A 74 9.45 -0.94 3.79
N ARG A 75 9.55 -0.95 5.12
CA ARG A 75 10.62 -0.26 5.84
C ARG A 75 12.00 -0.72 5.36
N ARG A 76 12.21 -2.03 5.24
CA ARG A 76 13.49 -2.57 4.74
C ARG A 76 13.84 -2.03 3.35
N GLN A 77 12.89 -2.04 2.41
CA GLN A 77 13.14 -1.53 1.05
C GLN A 77 13.47 -0.03 1.05
N VAL A 78 12.77 0.76 1.86
CA VAL A 78 13.03 2.20 1.95
C VAL A 78 14.38 2.48 2.63
N GLU A 79 14.77 1.69 3.63
CA GLU A 79 16.08 1.79 4.28
C GLU A 79 17.23 1.45 3.32
N GLU A 80 17.10 0.38 2.53
CA GLU A 80 18.06 0.02 1.48
C GLU A 80 18.18 1.13 0.43
N ARG A 81 17.05 1.65 -0.06
CA ARG A 81 17.01 2.78 -1.00
C ARG A 81 17.67 4.04 -0.43
N ARG A 82 17.38 4.35 0.84
CA ARG A 82 17.97 5.50 1.56
C ARG A 82 19.48 5.39 1.60
N GLU A 83 20.02 4.22 1.90
CA GLU A 83 21.48 4.03 1.97
C GLU A 83 22.14 4.22 0.60
N GLY A 84 21.57 3.64 -0.46
CA GLY A 84 22.06 3.87 -1.82
C GLY A 84 22.01 5.35 -2.24
N LEU A 85 21.00 6.11 -1.79
CA LEU A 85 20.91 7.55 -2.03
C LEU A 85 21.97 8.35 -1.26
N ARG A 86 22.29 7.97 -0.01
CA ARG A 86 23.38 8.61 0.75
C ARG A 86 24.72 8.46 0.04
N GLU A 87 25.02 7.26 -0.45
CA GLU A 87 26.22 7.01 -1.23
C GLU A 87 26.23 7.82 -2.54
N ALA A 88 25.07 7.93 -3.21
CA ALA A 88 24.94 8.73 -4.43
C ALA A 88 25.18 10.22 -4.18
N VAL A 89 24.66 10.78 -3.08
CA VAL A 89 24.92 12.17 -2.68
C VAL A 89 26.41 12.37 -2.37
N ALA A 90 27.05 11.44 -1.66
CA ALA A 90 28.48 11.51 -1.35
C ALA A 90 29.33 11.52 -2.64
N ARG A 91 29.02 10.64 -3.60
CA ARG A 91 29.68 10.59 -4.91
C ARG A 91 29.40 11.83 -5.77
N ALA A 92 28.18 12.34 -5.78
CA ALA A 92 27.84 13.54 -6.53
C ALA A 92 28.52 14.80 -5.96
N SER A 93 28.85 14.79 -4.66
CA SER A 93 29.55 15.90 -4.01
C SER A 93 31.00 16.07 -4.47
N SER A 94 31.62 15.04 -5.03
CA SER A 94 32.94 15.15 -5.68
C SER A 94 32.86 15.50 -7.18
N SER A 95 31.66 15.54 -7.76
CA SER A 95 31.41 15.95 -9.15
C SER A 95 31.00 17.42 -9.22
N PHE A 96 31.25 18.08 -10.37
CA PHE A 96 30.82 19.47 -10.63
C PHE A 96 29.33 19.61 -11.03
N ASP A 97 28.58 18.50 -11.09
CA ASP A 97 27.16 18.55 -11.46
C ASP A 97 26.25 18.86 -10.26
N ARG A 98 25.92 20.14 -10.11
CA ARG A 98 25.00 20.66 -9.09
C ARG A 98 23.61 20.03 -9.17
N TYR A 99 23.05 19.80 -10.36
CA TYR A 99 21.67 19.37 -10.50
C TYR A 99 21.50 17.89 -10.15
N THR A 100 22.45 17.06 -10.55
CA THR A 100 22.46 15.64 -10.14
C THR A 100 22.55 15.49 -8.63
N ARG A 101 23.36 16.31 -7.95
CA ARG A 101 23.40 16.33 -6.48
C ARG A 101 22.04 16.70 -5.87
N GLN A 102 21.36 17.72 -6.41
CA GLN A 102 20.04 18.13 -5.91
C GLN A 102 18.99 17.01 -6.09
N LEU A 103 19.04 16.29 -7.21
CA LEU A 103 18.14 15.15 -7.45
C LEU A 103 18.32 14.04 -6.42
N HIS A 104 19.56 13.63 -6.14
CA HIS A 104 19.84 12.61 -5.13
C HIS A 104 19.48 13.08 -3.71
N GLN A 105 19.71 14.35 -3.39
CA GLN A 105 19.34 14.94 -2.11
C GLN A 105 17.83 14.90 -1.88
N LEU A 106 17.03 15.26 -2.89
CA LEU A 106 15.56 15.19 -2.81
C LEU A 106 15.07 13.76 -2.56
N GLY A 107 15.64 12.78 -3.27
CA GLY A 107 15.34 11.37 -3.06
C GLY A 107 15.69 10.89 -1.65
N LEU A 108 16.85 11.32 -1.13
CA LEU A 108 17.32 10.98 0.21
C LEU A 108 16.36 11.52 1.27
N GLU A 109 15.99 12.80 1.19
CA GLU A 109 15.05 13.42 2.14
C GLU A 109 13.69 12.74 2.12
N SER A 110 13.18 12.40 0.93
CA SER A 110 11.92 11.65 0.81
C SER A 110 12.00 10.30 1.51
N SER A 111 13.10 9.56 1.32
CA SER A 111 13.29 8.24 1.94
C SER A 111 13.48 8.34 3.45
N GLU A 112 14.17 9.36 3.96
CA GLU A 112 14.33 9.60 5.40
C GLU A 112 13.00 9.91 6.09
N ARG A 113 12.17 10.76 5.49
CA ARG A 113 10.81 11.04 6.00
C ARG A 113 9.95 9.78 6.00
N GLU A 114 10.03 8.99 4.93
CA GLU A 114 9.27 7.75 4.83
C GLU A 114 9.69 6.71 5.88
N VAL A 115 10.99 6.50 6.12
CA VAL A 115 11.47 5.61 7.21
C VAL A 115 10.93 6.07 8.57
N LYS A 116 10.99 7.37 8.85
CA LYS A 116 10.46 7.92 10.11
C LYS A 116 8.96 7.62 10.24
N TRP A 117 8.19 7.93 9.21
CA TRP A 117 6.74 7.67 9.18
C TRP A 117 6.42 6.18 9.34
N LEU A 118 7.15 5.28 8.67
CA LEU A 118 6.97 3.83 8.81
C LEU A 118 7.28 3.34 10.23
N ASN A 119 8.33 3.86 10.88
CA ASN A 119 8.63 3.50 12.26
C ASN A 119 7.54 3.95 13.23
N GLU A 120 7.00 5.16 13.05
CA GLU A 120 5.87 5.66 13.84
C GLU A 120 4.62 4.79 13.64
N LEU A 121 4.32 4.43 12.39
CA LEU A 121 3.17 3.58 12.05
C LEU A 121 3.33 2.16 12.61
N ILE A 122 4.52 1.56 12.53
CA ILE A 122 4.84 0.26 13.12
C ILE A 122 4.68 0.30 14.64
N ALA A 123 5.16 1.36 15.30
CA ALA A 123 5.02 1.50 16.74
C ALA A 123 3.55 1.61 17.16
N ALA A 124 2.76 2.39 16.42
CA ALA A 124 1.31 2.51 16.64
C ALA A 124 0.59 1.16 16.45
N GLU A 125 0.94 0.41 15.40
CA GLU A 125 0.36 -0.91 15.11
C GLU A 125 0.66 -1.93 16.22
N ARG A 126 1.88 -1.92 16.77
CA ARG A 126 2.27 -2.78 17.90
C ARG A 126 1.57 -2.41 19.21
N ALA A 127 1.23 -1.13 19.39
CA ALA A 127 0.52 -0.65 20.57
C ALA A 127 -0.99 -0.88 20.48
N ALA A 128 -1.52 -1.14 19.29
CA ALA A 128 -2.94 -1.41 19.10
C ALA A 128 -3.30 -2.81 19.65
N PRO A 129 -4.33 -2.93 20.51
CA PRO A 129 -4.81 -4.24 20.95
C PRO A 129 -5.35 -5.02 19.75
N ASN A 130 -4.97 -6.29 19.62
CA ASN A 130 -5.41 -7.16 18.54
C ASN A 130 -6.94 -7.34 18.64
N PRO A 131 -7.76 -6.81 17.70
CA PRO A 131 -9.21 -6.92 17.80
C PRO A 131 -9.72 -8.36 17.59
N ALA A 132 -8.83 -9.28 17.22
CA ALA A 132 -9.17 -10.66 16.87
C ALA A 132 -9.43 -11.59 18.09
N GLU A 133 -9.28 -11.12 19.33
CA GLU A 133 -9.54 -11.92 20.55
C GLU A 133 -10.86 -11.56 21.27
N GLN A 134 -11.75 -10.79 20.62
CA GLN A 134 -13.06 -10.45 21.17
C GLN A 134 -14.21 -10.94 20.26
N THR A 135 -14.31 -12.24 20.00
CA THR A 135 -15.59 -12.92 19.68
C THR A 135 -15.48 -14.41 19.99
#